data_AF-A0A7C5VM50-F1
#
_entry.id   AF-A0A7C5VM50-F1
#
_cell.length_a   1.000
_cell.length_b   1.000
_cell.length_c   1.000
_cell.angle_alpha   90.00
_cell.angle_beta   90.00
_cell.angle_gamma   90.00
#
_symmetry.space_group_name_H-M   'P 1'
#
loop_
_entity.id
_entity.type
_entity.pdbx_description
1 polymer ?
#
loop_
_entity_poly.entity_id
_entity_poly.type
_entity_poly.pdbx_seq_one_letter_code
_entity_poly.pdbx_strand_id
1 'polypeptide(L)'
;MKLRASYWTWKIINGQLSAERMPTAYLMLDGKCVYDCAYCTHARNSSSDERFLSRILWKEIDSSGLSKLIAFKRVCIQVVNYARAHEDAISLIGLLNKTFASLTRDYKPLISVSTRISNLQQVDEYFSAGADNLGIALDVVAPRLYSHLRNGNFQNTVGLLIEASKKYPGRITTHIIVGLGETDIQIFDIFKLMKQHQVQIALFAFTPVKGTKLQNHPIPSLERYRKVQLLRFLIFELDLEPNVTFDNNGYIADIKVPEELLEITKKAYLTSGCSFCTRPYYNDKPTNAQLFNLFDETLAH
;
A
#
# COMPACT_ATOMS: atom_id res chain seq x y z
N MET A 1 19.47 -7.77 -10.03
CA MET A 1 18.11 -7.32 -9.67
C MET A 1 17.33 -6.98 -10.94
N LYS A 2 16.07 -7.41 -11.04
CA LYS A 2 15.14 -6.99 -12.11
C LYS A 2 14.26 -5.87 -11.55
N LEU A 3 14.41 -4.66 -12.08
CA LEU A 3 13.71 -3.49 -11.57
C LEU A 3 12.65 -3.05 -12.58
N ARG A 4 11.44 -2.80 -12.08
CA ARG A 4 10.35 -2.26 -12.90
C ARG A 4 9.81 -0.97 -12.30
N ALA A 5 9.31 -0.09 -13.15
CA ALA A 5 8.48 1.04 -12.77
C ALA A 5 7.01 0.73 -13.09
N SER A 6 6.09 1.19 -12.24
CA SER A 6 4.67 1.19 -12.60
C SER A 6 4.46 1.96 -13.90
N TYR A 7 3.41 1.63 -14.67
CA TYR A 7 3.14 2.25 -15.97
C TYR A 7 3.22 3.79 -15.94
N TRP A 8 2.67 4.41 -14.90
CA TRP A 8 2.64 5.86 -14.73
C TRP A 8 4.01 6.44 -14.38
N THR A 9 4.72 5.81 -13.45
CA THR A 9 6.11 6.17 -13.14
C THR A 9 6.99 6.06 -14.39
N TRP A 10 6.83 4.98 -15.17
CA TRP A 10 7.54 4.78 -16.42
C TRP A 10 7.25 5.89 -17.43
N LYS A 11 5.99 6.32 -17.58
CA LYS A 11 5.67 7.46 -18.47
C LYS A 11 6.36 8.75 -18.05
N ILE A 12 6.37 9.07 -16.75
CA ILE A 12 6.98 10.30 -16.24
C ILE A 12 8.50 10.30 -16.45
N ILE A 13 9.21 9.22 -16.11
CA ILE A 13 10.67 9.15 -16.32
C ILE A 13 11.06 9.10 -17.81
N ASN A 14 10.09 8.87 -18.71
CA ASN A 14 10.29 8.95 -20.16
C ASN A 14 9.74 10.26 -20.77
N GLY A 15 9.41 11.26 -19.94
CA GLY A 15 8.98 12.59 -20.39
C GLY A 15 7.59 12.61 -21.04
N GLN A 16 6.77 11.56 -20.84
CA GLN A 16 5.44 11.46 -21.44
C GLN A 16 4.34 12.06 -20.55
N LEU A 17 4.62 12.29 -19.27
CA LEU A 17 3.69 12.87 -18.29
C LEU A 17 4.45 13.69 -17.24
N SER A 18 3.75 14.64 -16.60
CA SER A 18 4.26 15.39 -15.43
C SER A 18 4.09 14.61 -14.13
N ALA A 19 4.99 14.85 -13.16
CA ALA A 19 4.93 14.30 -11.81
C ALA A 19 4.00 15.07 -10.86
N GLU A 20 3.48 16.23 -11.25
CA GLU A 20 2.70 17.12 -10.37
C GLU A 20 1.51 16.42 -9.70
N ARG A 21 0.73 15.67 -10.48
CA ARG A 21 -0.46 14.93 -10.00
C ARG A 21 -0.12 13.53 -9.45
N MET A 22 1.15 13.12 -9.56
CA MET A 22 1.63 11.81 -9.12
C MET A 22 2.98 11.97 -8.42
N PRO A 23 2.99 12.59 -7.22
CA PRO A 23 4.22 12.93 -6.51
C PRO A 23 4.99 11.71 -5.99
N THR A 24 4.42 10.50 -6.07
CA THR A 24 5.10 9.25 -5.71
C THR A 24 5.42 8.40 -6.95
N ALA A 25 6.70 8.06 -7.12
CA ALA A 25 7.13 7.01 -8.02
C ALA A 25 6.96 5.63 -7.38
N TYR A 26 6.56 4.64 -8.17
CA TYR A 26 6.46 3.25 -7.71
C TYR A 26 7.39 2.35 -8.51
N LEU A 27 8.29 1.69 -7.78
CA LEU A 27 9.26 0.72 -8.28
C LEU A 27 8.95 -0.66 -7.74
N MET A 28 9.24 -1.69 -8.53
CA MET A 28 9.09 -3.08 -8.11
C MET A 28 10.40 -3.84 -8.35
N LEU A 29 10.93 -4.42 -7.29
CA LEU A 29 11.93 -5.49 -7.41
C LEU A 29 11.20 -6.78 -7.75
N ASP A 30 11.32 -7.17 -9.02
CA ASP A 30 10.61 -8.29 -9.62
C ASP A 30 11.42 -9.59 -9.48
N GLY A 31 10.71 -10.70 -9.31
CA GLY A 31 11.26 -12.04 -9.22
C GLY A 31 10.16 -13.07 -8.92
N LYS A 32 10.56 -14.33 -8.78
CA LYS A 32 9.64 -15.42 -8.42
C LYS A 32 9.43 -15.44 -6.91
N CYS A 33 8.23 -15.08 -6.46
CA CYS A 33 7.90 -15.07 -5.03
C CYS A 33 7.93 -16.49 -4.45
N VAL A 34 8.42 -16.62 -3.21
CA VAL A 34 8.39 -17.89 -2.48
C VAL A 34 7.05 -18.15 -1.78
N TYR A 35 6.22 -17.10 -1.61
CA TYR A 35 4.89 -17.17 -1.00
C TYR A 35 3.79 -17.30 -2.03
N ASP A 36 2.60 -17.69 -1.59
CA ASP A 36 1.50 -18.10 -2.45
C ASP A 36 0.17 -17.40 -2.09
N CYS A 37 0.25 -16.08 -1.86
CA CYS A 37 -0.91 -15.26 -1.49
C CYS A 37 -2.02 -15.39 -2.55
N ALA A 38 -3.22 -15.78 -2.13
CA ALA A 38 -4.32 -16.16 -3.03
C ALA A 38 -4.80 -15.02 -3.96
N TYR A 39 -4.57 -13.78 -3.57
CA TYR A 39 -4.95 -12.55 -4.30
C TYR A 39 -3.83 -11.95 -5.16
N CYS A 40 -2.61 -12.48 -5.11
CA CYS A 40 -1.43 -11.82 -5.69
C CYS A 40 -1.04 -12.43 -7.04
N THR A 41 -0.74 -11.57 -8.02
CA THR A 41 -0.23 -11.95 -9.35
C THR A 41 1.18 -12.55 -9.32
N HIS A 42 1.98 -12.22 -8.29
CA HIS A 42 3.31 -12.80 -8.08
C HIS A 42 3.30 -14.03 -7.17
N ALA A 43 2.12 -14.51 -6.74
CA ALA A 43 2.05 -15.73 -5.93
C ALA A 43 2.71 -16.89 -6.67
N ARG A 44 3.41 -17.76 -5.93
CA ARG A 44 4.22 -18.86 -6.48
C ARG A 44 3.44 -19.75 -7.47
N ASN A 45 2.15 -19.96 -7.22
CA ASN A 45 1.26 -20.75 -8.08
C ASN A 45 0.30 -19.90 -8.92
N SER A 46 0.54 -18.59 -9.06
CA SER A 46 -0.24 -17.76 -9.98
C SER A 46 0.16 -18.03 -11.42
N SER A 47 -0.82 -18.04 -12.32
CA SER A 47 -0.63 -18.04 -13.77
C SER A 47 -0.82 -16.66 -14.40
N SER A 48 -0.87 -15.60 -13.57
CA SER A 48 -0.91 -14.23 -14.04
C SER A 48 0.40 -13.84 -14.75
N ASP A 49 0.32 -12.87 -15.66
CA ASP A 49 1.50 -12.27 -16.25
C ASP A 49 2.29 -11.49 -15.19
N GLU A 50 3.55 -11.89 -14.97
CA GLU A 50 4.47 -11.32 -13.97
C GLU A 50 4.79 -9.84 -14.17
N ARG A 51 4.43 -9.27 -15.33
CA ARG A 51 4.52 -7.82 -15.56
C ARG A 51 3.42 -7.06 -14.82
N PHE A 52 2.44 -7.74 -14.24
CA PHE A 52 1.38 -7.11 -13.46
C PHE A 52 1.61 -7.28 -11.97
N LEU A 53 1.44 -6.19 -11.23
CA LEU A 53 1.19 -6.22 -9.79
C LEU A 53 -0.16 -5.55 -9.55
N SER A 54 -1.08 -6.31 -8.96
CA SER A 54 -2.51 -6.02 -9.07
C SER A 54 -2.92 -5.91 -10.56
N ARG A 55 -3.57 -4.82 -10.96
CA ARG A 55 -4.04 -4.55 -12.33
C ARG A 55 -3.13 -3.64 -13.13
N ILE A 56 -2.06 -3.14 -12.50
CA ILE A 56 -1.16 -2.18 -13.12
C ILE A 56 -0.06 -2.95 -13.85
N LEU A 57 0.26 -2.51 -15.07
CA LEU A 57 1.41 -2.98 -15.83
C LEU A 57 2.70 -2.33 -15.29
N TRP A 58 3.75 -3.13 -15.15
CA TRP A 58 5.06 -2.74 -14.67
C TRP A 58 6.11 -2.97 -15.75
N LYS A 59 6.74 -1.88 -16.16
CA LYS A 59 7.73 -1.87 -17.25
C LYS A 59 9.13 -1.93 -16.67
N GLU A 60 9.96 -2.78 -17.25
CA GLU A 60 11.36 -2.88 -16.85
C GLU A 60 12.08 -1.54 -17.07
N ILE A 61 12.97 -1.21 -16.14
CA ILE A 61 13.82 -0.03 -16.21
C ILE A 61 15.25 -0.42 -15.83
N ASP A 62 16.22 0.27 -16.42
CA ASP A 62 17.62 0.17 -16.04
C ASP A 62 18.01 1.23 -14.99
N SER A 63 19.28 1.22 -14.59
CA SER A 63 19.82 2.17 -13.62
C SER A 63 19.79 3.64 -14.09
N SER A 64 19.74 3.90 -15.40
CA SER A 64 19.67 5.27 -15.93
C SER A 64 18.33 5.95 -15.59
N GLY A 65 17.28 5.15 -15.35
CA GLY A 65 15.99 5.67 -14.90
C GLY A 65 15.99 6.21 -13.47
N LEU A 66 16.98 5.87 -12.65
CA LEU A 66 17.00 6.20 -11.21
C LEU A 66 17.22 7.69 -10.96
N SER A 67 18.10 8.35 -11.72
CA SER A 67 18.35 9.79 -11.55
C SER A 67 17.09 10.62 -11.85
N LYS A 68 16.25 10.15 -12.78
CA LYS A 68 14.99 10.80 -13.15
C LYS A 68 13.93 10.74 -12.04
N LEU A 69 14.09 9.85 -11.06
CA LEU A 69 13.20 9.76 -9.90
C LEU A 69 13.29 11.00 -8.99
N ILE A 70 14.29 11.85 -9.18
CA ILE A 70 14.41 13.14 -8.51
C ILE A 70 13.20 14.06 -8.79
N ALA A 71 12.46 13.83 -9.87
CA ALA A 71 11.24 14.58 -10.20
C ALA A 71 10.08 14.34 -9.22
N PHE A 72 10.14 13.29 -8.39
CA PHE A 72 9.09 12.91 -7.46
C PHE A 72 9.39 13.40 -6.04
N LYS A 73 8.36 13.50 -5.20
CA LYS A 73 8.50 13.76 -3.75
C LYS A 73 8.81 12.47 -2.97
N ARG A 74 8.43 11.31 -3.51
CA ARG A 74 8.64 9.99 -2.89
C ARG A 74 8.90 8.91 -3.93
N VAL A 75 9.70 7.91 -3.56
CA VAL A 75 9.86 6.63 -4.25
C VAL A 75 9.38 5.51 -3.34
N CYS A 76 8.43 4.70 -3.81
CA CYS A 76 7.91 3.54 -3.13
C CYS A 76 8.40 2.27 -3.82
N ILE A 77 9.15 1.44 -3.11
CA ILE A 77 9.73 0.19 -3.59
C ILE A 77 8.84 -0.97 -3.11
N GLN A 78 8.10 -1.59 -4.01
CA GLN A 78 7.48 -2.89 -3.79
C GLN A 78 8.51 -4.00 -4.00
N VAL A 79 8.62 -4.91 -3.03
CA VAL A 79 9.59 -6.00 -3.09
C VAL A 79 8.84 -7.32 -3.22
N VAL A 80 9.02 -8.01 -4.35
CA VAL A 80 8.58 -9.40 -4.48
C VAL A 80 9.55 -10.28 -3.67
N ASN A 81 9.03 -11.21 -2.88
CA ASN A 81 9.83 -11.99 -1.93
C ASN A 81 10.50 -13.20 -2.61
N TYR A 82 11.49 -12.95 -3.47
CA TYR A 82 12.38 -13.97 -4.03
C TYR A 82 13.64 -14.15 -3.16
N ALA A 83 14.48 -15.15 -3.46
CA ALA A 83 15.57 -15.59 -2.58
C ALA A 83 16.59 -14.48 -2.18
N ARG A 84 16.83 -13.48 -3.05
CA ARG A 84 17.77 -12.36 -2.81
C ARG A 84 17.07 -11.01 -2.65
N ALA A 85 15.77 -11.02 -2.40
CA ALA A 85 14.94 -9.81 -2.43
C ALA A 85 15.34 -8.80 -1.35
N HIS A 86 15.79 -9.30 -0.19
CA HIS A 86 16.19 -8.46 0.92
C HIS A 86 17.48 -7.70 0.61
N GLU A 87 18.51 -8.39 0.14
CA GLU A 87 19.82 -7.82 -0.21
C GLU A 87 19.71 -6.87 -1.41
N ASP A 88 18.91 -7.25 -2.42
CA ASP A 88 18.64 -6.40 -3.58
C ASP A 88 17.90 -5.11 -3.17
N ALA A 89 16.96 -5.20 -2.23
CA ALA A 89 16.25 -4.04 -1.72
C ALA A 89 17.17 -3.07 -0.94
N ILE A 90 18.02 -3.59 -0.04
CA ILE A 90 19.03 -2.77 0.65
C ILE A 90 19.97 -2.10 -0.36
N SER A 91 20.44 -2.85 -1.35
CA SER A 91 21.32 -2.33 -2.40
C SER A 91 20.66 -1.22 -3.21
N LEU A 92 19.38 -1.38 -3.57
CA LEU A 92 18.61 -0.38 -4.29
C LEU A 92 18.38 0.90 -3.46
N ILE A 93 18.06 0.77 -2.18
CA ILE A 93 17.90 1.93 -1.29
C ILE A 93 19.21 2.71 -1.20
N GLY A 94 20.34 2.02 -1.01
CA GLY A 94 21.66 2.64 -0.99
C GLY A 94 22.01 3.34 -2.30
N LEU A 95 21.67 2.73 -3.44
CA LEU A 95 21.87 3.35 -4.76
C LEU A 95 21.01 4.61 -4.94
N LEU A 96 19.72 4.55 -4.61
CA LEU A 96 18.82 5.71 -4.66
C LEU A 96 19.33 6.86 -3.78
N ASN A 97 19.74 6.55 -2.55
CA ASN A 97 20.30 7.53 -1.63
C ASN A 97 21.56 8.21 -2.19
N LYS A 98 22.50 7.44 -2.75
CA LYS A 98 23.70 7.98 -3.42
C LYS A 98 23.34 8.83 -4.63
N THR A 99 22.43 8.34 -5.48
CA THR A 99 21.99 9.07 -6.67
C THR A 99 21.35 10.39 -6.28
N PHE A 100 20.44 10.44 -5.31
CA PHE A 100 19.81 11.68 -4.88
C PHE A 100 20.80 12.66 -4.23
N ALA A 101 21.76 12.16 -3.45
CA ALA A 101 22.80 12.99 -2.85
C ALA A 101 23.71 13.66 -3.89
N SER A 102 23.90 13.05 -5.07
CA SER A 102 24.70 13.63 -6.17
C SER A 102 23.98 14.69 -7.00
N LEU A 103 22.67 14.89 -6.80
CA LEU A 103 21.86 15.80 -7.59
C LEU A 103 21.62 17.11 -6.83
N THR A 104 21.84 18.25 -7.49
CA THR A 104 21.60 19.57 -6.91
C THR A 104 20.11 19.87 -6.86
N ARG A 105 19.49 19.77 -5.68
CA ARG A 105 18.08 20.13 -5.46
C ARG A 105 17.83 20.49 -4.00
N ASP A 106 16.83 21.33 -3.76
CA ASP A 106 16.46 21.79 -2.41
C ASP A 106 15.81 20.70 -1.55
N TYR A 107 15.41 19.58 -2.16
CA TYR A 107 14.79 18.46 -1.45
C TYR A 107 15.22 17.12 -2.02
N LYS A 108 15.23 16.12 -1.14
CA LYS A 108 15.50 14.71 -1.45
C LYS A 108 14.17 13.92 -1.43
N PRO A 109 13.86 13.11 -2.47
CA PRO A 109 12.69 12.25 -2.45
C PRO A 109 12.74 11.26 -1.28
N LEU A 110 11.62 11.10 -0.57
CA LEU A 110 11.50 10.10 0.49
C LEU A 110 11.51 8.68 -0.11
N ILE A 111 12.12 7.73 0.58
CA ILE A 111 12.17 6.32 0.17
C ILE A 111 11.28 5.50 1.11
N SER A 112 10.24 4.89 0.56
CA SER A 112 9.44 3.88 1.25
C SER A 112 9.68 2.50 0.66
N VAL A 113 9.71 1.47 1.50
CA VAL A 113 9.87 0.07 1.09
C VAL A 113 8.67 -0.71 1.58
N SER A 114 8.02 -1.49 0.73
CA SER A 114 6.94 -2.40 1.10
C SER A 114 7.36 -3.83 0.78
N THR A 115 7.56 -4.64 1.81
CA THR A 115 8.08 -6.01 1.70
C THR A 115 7.52 -6.90 2.81
N ARG A 116 7.69 -8.21 2.70
CA ARG A 116 7.45 -9.09 3.86
C ARG A 116 8.68 -9.06 4.76
N ILE A 117 8.46 -8.85 6.04
CA ILE A 117 9.48 -8.85 7.07
C ILE A 117 9.32 -10.11 7.93
N SER A 118 10.44 -10.73 8.28
CA SER A 118 10.48 -11.94 9.11
C SER A 118 10.80 -11.66 10.58
N ASN A 119 11.57 -10.62 10.87
CA ASN A 119 12.00 -10.25 12.22
C ASN A 119 12.38 -8.76 12.29
N LEU A 120 12.66 -8.26 13.50
CA LEU A 120 13.06 -6.87 13.72
C LEU A 120 14.44 -6.51 13.17
N GLN A 121 15.36 -7.48 13.06
CA GLN A 121 16.68 -7.22 12.49
C GLN A 121 16.55 -6.72 11.03
N GLN A 122 15.67 -7.34 10.23
CA GLN A 122 15.40 -6.87 8.87
C GLN A 122 14.83 -5.44 8.86
N VAL A 123 14.00 -5.07 9.83
CA VAL A 123 13.49 -3.70 9.98
C VAL A 123 14.65 -2.72 10.16
N ASP A 124 15.58 -3.06 11.07
CA ASP A 124 16.77 -2.25 11.35
C ASP A 124 17.66 -2.09 10.11
N GLU A 125 17.84 -3.16 9.34
CA GLU A 125 18.65 -3.18 8.12
C GLU A 125 18.05 -2.26 7.04
N TYR A 126 16.72 -2.25 6.85
CA TYR A 126 16.06 -1.32 5.92
C TYR A 126 16.22 0.14 6.32
N PHE A 127 16.07 0.45 7.60
CA PHE A 127 16.25 1.82 8.09
C PHE A 127 17.72 2.25 8.05
N SER A 128 18.66 1.36 8.37
CA SER A 128 20.10 1.61 8.27
C SER A 128 20.57 1.83 6.83
N ALA A 129 19.93 1.19 5.86
CA ALA A 129 20.14 1.46 4.43
C ALA A 129 19.64 2.84 3.99
N GLY A 130 18.82 3.49 4.81
CA GLY A 130 18.30 4.84 4.60
C GLY A 130 16.89 4.88 3.98
N ALA A 131 16.03 3.90 4.29
CA ALA A 131 14.60 4.02 4.03
C ALA A 131 13.96 5.02 5.01
N ASP A 132 13.01 5.82 4.56
CA ASP A 132 12.24 6.74 5.40
C ASP A 132 11.03 6.05 6.06
N ASN A 133 10.37 5.16 5.32
CA ASN A 133 9.22 4.38 5.79
C ASN A 133 9.34 2.90 5.40
N LEU A 134 8.82 2.03 6.27
CA LEU A 134 8.74 0.58 6.02
C LEU A 134 7.29 0.10 6.09
N GLY A 135 6.82 -0.47 4.98
CA GLY A 135 5.54 -1.10 4.81
C GLY A 135 5.61 -2.60 5.11
N ILE A 136 4.95 -3.03 6.18
CA ILE A 136 4.77 -4.44 6.54
C ILE A 136 3.28 -4.77 6.32
N ALA A 137 2.96 -5.32 5.16
CA ALA A 137 1.57 -5.56 4.79
C ALA A 137 0.92 -6.59 5.73
N LEU A 138 -0.29 -6.28 6.24
CA LEU A 138 -1.15 -7.24 6.92
C LEU A 138 -2.09 -7.91 5.89
N ASP A 139 -2.63 -7.11 4.98
CA ASP A 139 -3.58 -7.38 3.90
C ASP A 139 -4.91 -8.01 4.37
N VAL A 140 -4.84 -9.13 5.06
CA VAL A 140 -5.98 -9.91 5.55
C VAL A 140 -6.16 -9.64 7.04
N VAL A 141 -7.25 -9.00 7.43
CA VAL A 141 -7.51 -8.70 8.85
C VAL A 141 -8.26 -9.82 9.58
N ALA A 142 -8.86 -10.75 8.85
CA ALA A 142 -9.55 -11.91 9.39
C ALA A 142 -8.55 -13.02 9.78
N PRO A 143 -8.32 -13.32 11.09
CA PRO A 143 -7.28 -14.28 11.49
C PRO A 143 -7.51 -15.69 10.93
N ARG A 144 -8.79 -16.12 10.87
CA ARG A 144 -9.20 -17.42 10.33
C ARG A 144 -8.85 -17.62 8.85
N LEU A 145 -8.73 -16.54 8.08
CA LEU A 145 -8.43 -16.57 6.65
C LEU A 145 -6.94 -16.31 6.36
N TYR A 146 -6.18 -15.83 7.34
CA TYR A 146 -4.86 -15.27 7.12
C TYR A 146 -3.86 -16.26 6.51
N SER A 147 -3.70 -17.43 7.12
CA SER A 147 -2.73 -18.42 6.67
C SER A 147 -3.07 -18.98 5.28
N HIS A 148 -4.36 -19.04 4.96
CA HIS A 148 -4.87 -19.58 3.70
C HIS A 148 -4.75 -18.57 2.55
N LEU A 149 -5.02 -17.30 2.84
CA LEU A 149 -5.01 -16.23 1.83
C LEU A 149 -3.63 -15.58 1.66
N ARG A 150 -2.82 -15.47 2.72
CA ARG A 150 -1.56 -14.72 2.71
C ARG A 150 -0.33 -15.56 3.02
N ASN A 151 -0.49 -16.77 3.55
CA ASN A 151 0.58 -17.57 4.15
C ASN A 151 1.26 -16.88 5.36
N GLY A 152 1.54 -17.65 6.40
CA GLY A 152 2.12 -17.17 7.65
C GLY A 152 1.08 -17.09 8.78
N ASN A 153 1.43 -16.37 9.84
CA ASN A 153 0.65 -16.29 11.07
C ASN A 153 0.22 -14.83 11.34
N PHE A 154 -1.09 -14.64 11.58
CA PHE A 154 -1.68 -13.32 11.81
C PHE A 154 -1.08 -12.62 13.03
N GLN A 155 -1.02 -13.33 14.16
CA GLN A 155 -0.53 -12.79 15.43
C GLN A 155 0.94 -12.39 15.35
N ASN A 156 1.76 -13.21 14.67
CA ASN A 156 3.17 -12.88 14.48
C ASN A 156 3.35 -11.60 13.65
N THR A 157 2.57 -11.40 12.58
CA THR A 157 2.64 -10.17 11.77
C THR A 157 2.17 -8.95 12.55
N VAL A 158 1.08 -9.06 13.32
CA VAL A 158 0.59 -7.96 14.17
C VAL A 158 1.60 -7.64 15.27
N GLY A 159 2.17 -8.64 15.94
CA GLY A 159 3.22 -8.45 16.93
C GLY A 159 4.44 -7.75 16.34
N LEU A 160 4.89 -8.18 15.15
CA LEU A 160 6.00 -7.55 14.45
C LEU A 160 5.70 -6.08 14.08
N LEU A 161 4.49 -5.76 13.63
CA LEU A 161 4.06 -4.38 13.37
C LEU A 161 4.18 -3.50 14.62
N ILE A 162 3.69 -4.01 15.75
CA ILE A 162 3.73 -3.32 17.05
C ILE A 162 5.17 -3.12 17.53
N GLU A 163 6.00 -4.15 17.50
CA GLU A 163 7.39 -4.05 17.94
C GLU A 163 8.21 -3.13 17.03
N ALA A 164 7.99 -3.20 15.71
CA ALA A 164 8.65 -2.30 14.76
C ALA A 164 8.22 -0.85 14.98
N SER A 165 6.95 -0.58 15.30
CA SER A 165 6.46 0.78 15.50
C SER A 165 6.88 1.39 16.83
N LYS A 166 7.06 0.58 17.89
CA LYS A 166 7.70 1.02 19.13
C LYS A 166 9.12 1.52 18.89
N LYS A 167 9.88 0.82 18.04
CA LYS A 167 11.27 1.19 17.71
C LYS A 167 11.36 2.34 16.71
N TYR A 168 10.42 2.41 15.76
CA TYR A 168 10.38 3.41 14.69
C TYR A 168 8.99 4.09 14.59
N PRO A 169 8.61 4.90 15.60
CA PRO A 169 7.28 5.50 15.66
C PRO A 169 7.00 6.39 14.45
N GLY A 170 5.78 6.29 13.91
CA GLY A 170 5.34 7.05 12.75
C GLY A 170 5.99 6.65 11.41
N ARG A 171 6.92 5.69 11.41
CA ARG A 171 7.66 5.26 10.20
C ARG A 171 7.20 3.92 9.64
N ILE A 172 6.35 3.20 10.37
CA ILE A 172 5.76 1.93 9.94
C ILE A 172 4.41 2.16 9.27
N THR A 173 4.17 1.45 8.18
CA THR A 173 2.88 1.42 7.49
C THR A 173 2.44 -0.03 7.29
N THR A 174 1.14 -0.28 7.28
CA THR A 174 0.57 -1.56 6.86
C THR A 174 -0.47 -1.36 5.77
N HIS A 175 -0.70 -2.42 5.01
CA HIS A 175 -1.76 -2.47 4.01
C HIS A 175 -2.90 -3.33 4.54
N ILE A 176 -4.14 -2.95 4.22
CA ILE A 176 -5.34 -3.75 4.46
C ILE A 176 -6.15 -3.80 3.17
N ILE A 177 -6.63 -4.99 2.84
CA ILE A 177 -7.47 -5.23 1.66
C ILE A 177 -8.89 -5.52 2.14
N VAL A 178 -9.84 -4.68 1.72
CA VAL A 178 -11.28 -4.84 1.99
C VAL A 178 -11.90 -5.72 0.93
N GLY A 179 -12.64 -6.76 1.33
CA GLY A 179 -13.33 -7.71 0.45
C GLY A 179 -12.73 -9.10 0.42
N LEU A 180 -11.81 -9.46 1.33
CA LEU A 180 -11.21 -10.80 1.40
C LEU A 180 -11.97 -11.77 2.33
N GLY A 181 -13.06 -11.32 2.94
CA GLY A 181 -13.94 -12.12 3.82
C GLY A 181 -13.93 -11.68 5.28
N GLU A 182 -13.28 -10.57 5.59
CA GLU A 182 -13.39 -9.85 6.85
C GLU A 182 -14.74 -9.15 7.03
N THR A 183 -15.14 -8.95 8.29
CA THR A 183 -16.23 -8.03 8.67
C THR A 183 -15.67 -6.63 8.91
N ASP A 184 -16.53 -5.61 8.96
CA ASP A 184 -16.07 -4.24 9.19
C ASP A 184 -15.68 -4.00 10.66
N ILE A 185 -16.26 -4.74 11.62
CA ILE A 185 -15.78 -4.76 13.02
C ILE A 185 -14.31 -5.20 13.08
N GLN A 186 -13.93 -6.24 12.35
CA GLN A 186 -12.54 -6.72 12.32
C GLN A 186 -11.59 -5.66 11.75
N ILE A 187 -12.03 -4.91 10.74
CA ILE A 187 -11.27 -3.79 10.19
C ILE A 187 -11.15 -2.68 11.25
N PHE A 188 -12.24 -2.32 11.90
CA PHE A 188 -12.27 -1.25 12.91
C PHE A 188 -11.36 -1.55 14.11
N ASP A 189 -11.37 -2.79 14.61
CA ASP A 189 -10.49 -3.20 15.70
C ASP A 189 -9.01 -3.11 15.32
N ILE A 190 -8.67 -3.46 14.07
CA ILE A 190 -7.30 -3.28 13.56
C ILE A 190 -6.97 -1.80 13.38
N PHE A 191 -7.90 -0.96 12.94
CA PHE A 191 -7.66 0.49 12.84
C PHE A 191 -7.30 1.08 14.21
N LYS A 192 -8.09 0.79 15.25
CA LYS A 192 -7.81 1.23 16.62
C LYS A 192 -6.43 0.75 17.10
N LEU A 193 -6.13 -0.54 16.91
CA LEU A 193 -4.85 -1.12 17.31
C LEU A 193 -3.66 -0.45 16.59
N MET A 194 -3.74 -0.27 15.27
CA MET A 194 -2.67 0.37 14.51
C MET A 194 -2.52 1.84 14.87
N LYS A 195 -3.62 2.57 15.08
CA LYS A 195 -3.61 3.98 15.51
C LYS A 195 -2.93 4.14 16.87
N GLN A 196 -3.28 3.31 17.85
CA GLN A 196 -2.64 3.29 19.17
C GLN A 196 -1.12 3.11 19.07
N HIS A 197 -0.66 2.35 18.08
CA HIS A 197 0.75 2.06 17.85
C HIS A 197 1.41 2.93 16.77
N GLN A 198 0.78 4.03 16.34
CA GLN A 198 1.29 4.96 15.33
C GLN A 198 1.70 4.27 14.00
N VAL A 199 1.02 3.17 13.66
CA VAL A 199 1.18 2.48 12.38
C VAL A 199 0.19 3.06 11.38
N GLN A 200 0.68 3.64 10.30
CA GLN A 200 -0.19 4.15 9.23
C GLN A 200 -0.84 3.00 8.45
N ILE A 201 -2.03 3.22 7.92
CA ILE A 201 -2.74 2.24 7.10
C ILE A 201 -2.93 2.78 5.68
N ALA A 202 -2.60 1.96 4.67
CA ALA A 202 -3.06 2.16 3.30
C ALA A 202 -4.16 1.14 2.96
N LEU A 203 -5.29 1.62 2.44
CA LEU A 203 -6.42 0.77 2.09
C LEU A 203 -6.48 0.42 0.60
N PHE A 204 -6.86 -0.81 0.34
CA PHE A 204 -7.13 -1.32 -0.99
C PHE A 204 -8.49 -2.01 -1.00
N ALA A 205 -9.31 -1.76 -2.01
CA ALA A 205 -10.43 -2.64 -2.31
C ALA A 205 -9.89 -3.92 -2.99
N PHE A 206 -10.39 -5.09 -2.60
CA PHE A 206 -10.05 -6.31 -3.29
C PHE A 206 -10.55 -6.23 -4.73
N THR A 207 -9.66 -6.51 -5.67
CA THR A 207 -10.00 -6.56 -7.09
C THR A 207 -9.42 -7.85 -7.69
N PRO A 208 -10.27 -8.76 -8.21
CA PRO A 208 -9.81 -9.99 -8.81
C PRO A 208 -8.87 -9.75 -9.98
N VAL A 209 -7.84 -10.58 -10.09
CA VAL A 209 -6.91 -10.56 -11.22
C VAL A 209 -6.84 -11.95 -11.83
N LYS A 210 -6.96 -12.02 -13.17
CA LYS A 210 -6.90 -13.27 -13.93
C LYS A 210 -5.59 -14.00 -13.66
N GLY A 211 -5.66 -15.29 -13.34
CA GLY A 211 -4.52 -16.15 -13.01
C GLY A 211 -4.18 -16.21 -11.51
N THR A 212 -4.89 -15.47 -10.66
CA THR A 212 -4.79 -15.61 -9.19
C THR A 212 -5.80 -16.64 -8.68
N LYS A 213 -5.59 -17.20 -7.47
CA LYS A 213 -6.54 -18.14 -6.87
C LYS A 213 -7.92 -17.49 -6.60
N LEU A 214 -7.92 -16.19 -6.31
CA LEU A 214 -9.15 -15.40 -6.10
C LEU A 214 -9.64 -14.69 -7.37
N GLN A 215 -9.28 -15.14 -8.57
CA GLN A 215 -9.69 -14.49 -9.82
C GLN A 215 -11.21 -14.41 -10.03
N ASN A 216 -11.99 -15.26 -9.35
CA ASN A 216 -13.45 -15.31 -9.42
C ASN A 216 -14.14 -14.83 -8.12
N HIS A 217 -13.37 -14.36 -7.13
CA HIS A 217 -13.93 -13.87 -5.87
C HIS A 217 -14.64 -12.52 -6.10
N PRO A 218 -15.75 -12.21 -5.41
CA PRO A 218 -16.44 -10.94 -5.62
C PRO A 218 -15.62 -9.73 -5.16
N ILE A 219 -15.79 -8.60 -5.84
CA ILE A 219 -15.33 -7.28 -5.35
C ILE A 219 -16.25 -6.80 -4.21
N PRO A 220 -15.75 -5.99 -3.25
CA PRO A 220 -16.64 -5.33 -2.29
C PRO A 220 -17.52 -4.30 -2.98
N SER A 221 -18.68 -3.97 -2.39
CA SER A 221 -19.49 -2.85 -2.88
C SER A 221 -18.77 -1.52 -2.62
N LEU A 222 -19.00 -0.54 -3.50
CA LEU A 222 -18.43 0.80 -3.33
C LEU A 222 -18.95 1.44 -2.03
N GLU A 223 -20.23 1.28 -1.70
CA GLU A 223 -20.83 1.79 -0.47
C GLU A 223 -20.09 1.29 0.78
N ARG A 224 -19.86 -0.04 0.87
CA ARG A 224 -19.10 -0.63 1.99
C ARG A 224 -17.69 -0.05 2.06
N TYR A 225 -17.00 0.04 0.92
CA TYR A 225 -15.65 0.57 0.89
C TYR A 225 -15.59 2.05 1.32
N ARG A 226 -16.57 2.87 0.94
CA ARG A 226 -16.69 4.27 1.34
C ARG A 226 -16.88 4.42 2.85
N LYS A 227 -17.72 3.59 3.48
CA LYS A 227 -17.87 3.53 4.94
C LYS A 227 -16.54 3.22 5.63
N VAL A 228 -15.79 2.23 5.13
CA VAL A 228 -14.48 1.86 5.68
C VAL A 228 -13.43 2.97 5.48
N GLN A 229 -13.42 3.63 4.32
CA GLN A 229 -12.55 4.78 4.05
C GLN A 229 -12.84 5.95 5.00
N LEU A 230 -14.11 6.30 5.15
CA LEU A 230 -14.55 7.33 6.09
C LEU A 230 -14.12 7.00 7.51
N LEU A 231 -14.37 5.76 7.96
CA LEU A 231 -13.94 5.29 9.27
C LEU A 231 -12.43 5.45 9.48
N ARG A 232 -11.62 5.07 8.49
CA ARG A 232 -10.17 5.27 8.53
C ARG A 232 -9.83 6.75 8.64
N PHE A 233 -10.45 7.59 7.81
CA PHE A 233 -10.17 9.02 7.76
C PHE A 233 -10.40 9.72 9.10
N LEU A 234 -11.53 9.41 9.74
CA LEU A 234 -11.86 9.94 11.07
C LEU A 234 -10.76 9.57 12.10
N ILE A 235 -10.29 8.32 12.10
CA ILE A 235 -9.31 7.82 13.07
C ILE A 235 -7.89 8.35 12.80
N PHE A 236 -7.44 8.31 11.54
CA PHE A 236 -6.04 8.54 11.21
C PHE A 236 -5.72 10.00 10.88
N GLU A 237 -6.61 10.69 10.17
CA GLU A 237 -6.40 12.05 9.70
C GLU A 237 -7.05 13.11 10.60
N LEU A 238 -8.22 12.82 11.18
CA LEU A 238 -8.88 13.75 12.12
C LEU A 238 -8.62 13.44 13.60
N ASP A 239 -7.99 12.30 13.90
CA ASP A 239 -7.71 11.87 15.28
C ASP A 239 -8.96 11.77 16.17
N LEU A 240 -10.08 11.33 15.58
CA LEU A 240 -11.37 11.18 16.26
C LEU A 240 -11.65 9.70 16.56
N GLU A 241 -12.29 9.45 17.72
CA GLU A 241 -12.96 8.17 17.98
C GLU A 241 -14.35 8.21 17.31
N PRO A 242 -14.57 7.43 16.24
CA PRO A 242 -15.80 7.51 15.47
C PRO A 242 -16.98 6.85 16.19
N ASN A 243 -18.15 7.51 16.18
CA ASN A 243 -19.39 6.89 16.63
C ASN A 243 -19.98 6.04 15.49
N VAL A 244 -19.68 4.74 15.55
CA VAL A 244 -20.05 3.75 14.53
C VAL A 244 -21.00 2.72 15.11
N THR A 245 -21.99 2.31 14.30
CA THR A 245 -22.88 1.19 14.60
C THR A 245 -22.72 0.10 13.56
N PHE A 246 -22.91 -1.15 13.98
CA PHE A 246 -22.76 -2.33 13.14
C PHE A 246 -24.07 -3.12 13.08
N ASP A 247 -24.33 -3.75 11.95
CA ASP A 247 -25.42 -4.71 11.81
C ASP A 247 -25.10 -6.05 12.52
N ASN A 248 -26.08 -6.96 12.53
CA ASN A 248 -25.92 -8.28 13.16
C ASN A 248 -24.83 -9.17 12.51
N ASN A 249 -24.37 -8.82 11.31
CA ASN A 249 -23.30 -9.52 10.58
C ASN A 249 -21.93 -8.86 10.78
N GLY A 250 -21.86 -7.74 11.52
CA GLY A 250 -20.64 -7.00 11.80
C GLY A 250 -20.19 -6.07 10.68
N TYR A 251 -21.09 -5.66 9.78
CA TYR A 251 -20.84 -4.61 8.78
C TYR A 251 -21.32 -3.26 9.27
N ILE A 252 -20.72 -2.17 8.79
CA ILE A 252 -21.08 -0.81 9.21
C ILE A 252 -22.50 -0.48 8.74
N ALA A 253 -23.38 -0.25 9.70
CA ALA A 253 -24.74 0.24 9.46
C ALA A 253 -24.72 1.76 9.26
N ASP A 254 -24.13 2.49 10.22
CA ASP A 254 -24.06 3.94 10.24
C ASP A 254 -22.77 4.46 10.89
N ILE A 255 -22.29 5.63 10.43
CA ILE A 255 -21.19 6.39 11.03
C ILE A 255 -21.69 7.81 11.24
N LYS A 256 -21.80 8.24 12.50
CA LYS A 256 -22.18 9.61 12.81
C LYS A 256 -21.01 10.54 12.59
N VAL A 257 -21.16 11.45 11.62
CA VAL A 257 -20.20 12.52 11.32
C VAL A 257 -20.85 13.86 11.66
N PRO A 258 -20.21 14.68 12.53
CA PRO A 258 -20.66 16.05 12.78
C PRO A 258 -20.76 16.85 11.47
N GLU A 259 -21.79 17.70 11.36
CA GLU A 259 -22.10 18.43 10.13
C GLU A 259 -20.94 19.31 9.66
N GLU A 260 -20.23 19.92 10.61
CA GLU A 260 -19.05 20.75 10.38
C GLU A 260 -17.87 20.00 9.76
N LEU A 261 -17.86 18.66 9.82
CA LEU A 261 -16.81 17.81 9.24
C LEU A 261 -17.17 17.26 7.86
N LEU A 262 -18.40 17.41 7.38
CA LEU A 262 -18.85 16.80 6.13
C LEU A 262 -17.97 17.17 4.93
N GLU A 263 -17.60 18.46 4.80
CA GLU A 263 -16.74 18.90 3.70
C GLU A 263 -15.34 18.29 3.75
N ILE A 264 -14.69 18.28 4.92
CA ILE A 264 -13.33 17.72 5.03
C ILE A 264 -13.33 16.19 4.84
N THR A 265 -14.41 15.49 5.22
CA THR A 265 -14.52 14.04 5.04
C THR A 265 -14.59 13.58 3.58
N LYS A 266 -14.84 14.47 2.60
CA LYS A 266 -14.71 14.14 1.17
C LYS A 266 -13.29 13.67 0.81
N LYS A 267 -12.28 14.12 1.57
CA LYS A 267 -10.89 13.67 1.43
C LYS A 267 -10.67 12.22 1.84
N ALA A 268 -11.59 11.59 2.58
CA ALA A 268 -11.50 10.17 2.95
C ALA A 268 -11.40 9.23 1.75
N TYR A 269 -11.91 9.65 0.59
CA TYR A 269 -11.97 8.84 -0.62
C TYR A 269 -10.66 8.87 -1.43
N LEU A 270 -9.71 9.70 -1.03
CA LEU A 270 -8.36 9.73 -1.58
C LEU A 270 -7.57 8.48 -1.19
N THR A 271 -6.54 8.18 -1.97
CA THR A 271 -5.59 7.12 -1.68
C THR A 271 -4.93 7.38 -0.33
N SER A 272 -5.06 6.42 0.58
CA SER A 272 -4.46 6.47 1.91
C SER A 272 -3.05 5.87 1.94
N GLY A 273 -2.28 6.20 2.99
CA GLY A 273 -0.97 5.60 3.27
C GLY A 273 0.07 6.64 3.66
N CYS A 274 1.32 6.43 3.22
CA CYS A 274 2.41 7.38 3.46
C CYS A 274 2.12 8.76 2.83
N SER A 275 2.82 9.80 3.30
CA SER A 275 2.72 11.13 2.70
C SER A 275 2.96 11.09 1.18
N PHE A 276 2.13 11.83 0.43
CA PHE A 276 2.14 11.89 -1.03
C PHE A 276 1.76 10.58 -1.74
N CYS A 277 1.20 9.58 -1.05
CA CYS A 277 0.79 8.32 -1.66
C CYS A 277 -0.33 8.55 -2.70
N THR A 278 -0.08 8.16 -3.94
CA THR A 278 -1.05 8.22 -5.04
C THR A 278 -1.01 6.92 -5.82
N ARG A 279 -2.08 6.12 -5.87
CA ARG A 279 -2.07 4.85 -6.61
C ARG A 279 -3.14 4.81 -7.69
N PRO A 280 -2.91 5.48 -8.85
CA PRO A 280 -3.90 5.56 -9.91
C PRO A 280 -4.27 4.16 -10.43
N TYR A 281 -5.58 3.86 -10.40
CA TYR A 281 -6.20 2.66 -10.95
C TYR A 281 -5.73 1.32 -10.36
N TYR A 282 -5.20 1.32 -9.14
CA TYR A 282 -4.73 0.08 -8.50
C TYR A 282 -5.85 -0.90 -8.16
N ASN A 283 -7.05 -0.37 -7.92
CA ASN A 283 -8.27 -1.11 -7.57
C ASN A 283 -9.34 -1.05 -8.67
N ASP A 284 -9.07 -0.30 -9.75
CA ASP A 284 -10.07 0.16 -10.70
C ASP A 284 -9.59 -0.01 -12.13
N LYS A 285 -10.53 -0.06 -13.08
CA LYS A 285 -10.20 0.15 -14.49
C LYS A 285 -10.26 1.65 -14.79
N PRO A 286 -9.42 2.16 -15.70
CA PRO A 286 -9.50 3.56 -16.13
C PRO A 286 -10.87 3.99 -16.68
N THR A 287 -11.67 3.03 -17.15
CA THR A 287 -13.01 3.25 -17.72
C THR A 287 -14.14 3.17 -16.69
N ASN A 288 -13.85 2.90 -15.41
CA ASN A 288 -14.89 2.86 -14.38
C ASN A 288 -15.47 4.27 -14.18
N ALA A 289 -16.79 4.37 -14.11
CA ALA A 289 -17.47 5.65 -13.82
C ALA A 289 -17.19 6.14 -12.39
N GLN A 290 -16.97 5.22 -11.45
CA GLN A 290 -16.62 5.51 -10.07
C GLN A 290 -15.38 4.69 -9.67
N LEU A 291 -14.44 5.32 -8.97
CA LEU A 291 -13.20 4.70 -8.52
C LEU A 291 -13.28 4.37 -7.02
N PHE A 292 -12.71 3.26 -6.58
CA PHE A 292 -12.56 2.97 -5.15
C PHE A 292 -11.61 3.96 -4.47
N ASN A 293 -10.45 4.21 -5.04
CA ASN A 293 -9.48 5.17 -4.50
C ASN A 293 -9.29 6.32 -5.49
N LEU A 294 -9.61 7.53 -5.05
CA LEU A 294 -9.27 8.74 -5.78
C LEU A 294 -7.77 9.00 -5.62
N PHE A 295 -7.10 9.40 -6.69
CA PHE A 295 -5.65 9.66 -6.67
C PHE A 295 -5.33 11.14 -6.89
N ASP A 296 -6.36 11.98 -6.94
CA ASP A 296 -6.28 13.42 -7.08
C ASP A 296 -7.45 14.09 -6.35
N GLU A 297 -7.18 15.18 -5.63
CA GLU A 297 -8.19 15.99 -4.96
C GLU A 297 -9.19 16.60 -5.95
N THR A 298 -8.80 16.89 -7.19
CA THR A 298 -9.76 17.39 -8.21
C THR A 298 -10.82 16.37 -8.60
N LEU A 299 -10.65 15.09 -8.22
CA LEU A 299 -11.63 14.03 -8.45
C LEU A 299 -12.58 13.85 -7.26
N ALA A 300 -12.33 14.54 -6.14
CA ALA A 300 -13.12 14.47 -4.91
C ALA A 300 -14.24 15.52 -4.83
N HIS A 301 -14.40 16.34 -5.86
CA HIS A 301 -15.38 17.41 -5.99
C HIS A 301 -16.35 17.16 -7.14
#